data_AF-A0A945ACS0-F1
#
_entry.id   AF-A0A945ACS0-F1
#
_cell.length_a   1.000
_cell.length_b   1.000
_cell.length_c   1.000
_cell.angle_alpha   90.00
_cell.angle_beta   90.00
_cell.angle_gamma   90.00
#
_symmetry.space_group_name_H-M   'P 1'
#
loop_
_entity.id
_entity.type
_entity.pdbx_description
1 polymer ?
#
loop_
_entity_poly.entity_id
_entity_poly.type
_entity_poly.pdbx_seq_one_letter_code
_entity_poly.pdbx_strand_id
1 'polypeptide(L)'
;HTDLEAGVGTLWHTGQKDMDSTVYAVAKFAGERQCKVLSEKSDTSFVCVRIGWCQPGENRPATLSAAGTPTQQSDPDPTLEQTNRWFREMWLSNRDFLHLFERSLLADTSTWPQKYIVVNGMSNNANMAWDLSHTRQCLKYAPQDNVYA
;
A
#
# COMPACT_ATOMS: atom_id res chain seq x y z
N HIS A 1 -4.25 -18.38 18.99
CA HIS A 1 -5.11 -18.17 17.82
C HIS A 1 -5.97 -16.97 18.12
N THR A 2 -5.91 -15.92 17.32
CA THR A 2 -6.85 -14.80 17.43
C THR A 2 -8.06 -15.16 16.56
N ASP A 3 -9.25 -15.26 17.17
CA ASP A 3 -10.53 -15.61 16.52
C ASP A 3 -11.07 -14.52 15.58
N LEU A 4 -10.18 -13.71 15.01
CA LEU A 4 -10.54 -12.66 14.08
C LEU A 4 -10.67 -13.26 12.68
N GLU A 5 -11.81 -13.02 12.05
CA GLU A 5 -12.01 -13.31 10.65
C GLU A 5 -10.97 -12.54 9.81
N ALA A 6 -10.38 -13.22 8.84
CA ALA A 6 -9.36 -12.61 8.00
C ALA A 6 -9.99 -11.52 7.13
N GLY A 7 -9.45 -10.30 7.20
CA GLY A 7 -9.89 -9.20 6.35
C GLY A 7 -9.47 -9.40 4.88
N VAL A 8 -10.20 -8.73 3.99
CA VAL A 8 -9.88 -8.68 2.55
C VAL A 8 -8.42 -8.24 2.36
N GLY A 9 -7.69 -8.93 1.49
CA GLY A 9 -6.25 -8.73 1.28
C GLY A 9 -5.35 -9.60 2.15
N THR A 10 -5.87 -10.28 3.19
CA THR A 10 -5.18 -11.38 3.90
C THR A 10 -5.57 -12.72 3.29
N LEU A 11 -6.86 -13.06 3.39
CA LEU A 11 -7.50 -14.17 2.70
C LEU A 11 -8.63 -13.58 1.84
N TRP A 12 -8.68 -13.92 0.56
CA TRP A 12 -9.78 -13.49 -0.31
C TRP A 12 -9.93 -14.38 -1.53
N HIS A 13 -11.12 -14.40 -2.10
CA HIS A 13 -11.39 -15.05 -3.38
C HIS A 13 -11.21 -14.06 -4.53
N THR A 14 -10.49 -14.47 -5.57
CA THR A 14 -10.19 -13.66 -6.77
C THR A 14 -11.25 -13.76 -7.87
N GLY A 15 -12.27 -14.61 -7.67
CA GLY A 15 -13.21 -15.04 -8.72
C GLY A 15 -12.81 -16.36 -9.37
N GLN A 16 -11.52 -16.72 -9.33
CA GLN A 16 -11.02 -17.99 -9.87
C GLN A 16 -10.44 -18.92 -8.80
N LYS A 17 -9.87 -18.34 -7.75
CA LYS A 17 -9.21 -19.08 -6.67
C LYS A 17 -9.15 -18.26 -5.39
N ASP A 18 -8.98 -18.96 -4.28
CA ASP A 18 -8.59 -18.36 -3.01
C ASP A 18 -7.13 -17.93 -3.03
N MET A 19 -6.85 -16.82 -2.37
CA MET A 19 -5.53 -16.25 -2.18
C MET A 19 -5.24 -16.09 -0.69
N ASP A 20 -4.00 -16.38 -0.31
CA ASP A 20 -3.46 -16.16 1.02
C ASP A 20 -2.15 -15.36 0.92
N SER A 21 -2.17 -14.12 1.43
CA SER A 21 -1.01 -13.24 1.42
C SER A 21 -0.17 -13.32 2.69
N THR A 22 -0.55 -14.15 3.68
CA THR A 22 0.05 -14.16 5.03
C THR A 22 1.56 -14.34 4.98
N VAL A 23 2.07 -15.32 4.22
CA VAL A 23 3.51 -15.60 4.12
C VAL A 23 4.26 -14.42 3.50
N TYR A 24 3.69 -13.81 2.46
CA TYR A 24 4.26 -12.62 1.83
C TYR A 24 4.27 -11.42 2.81
N ALA A 25 3.16 -11.19 3.52
CA ALA A 25 3.03 -10.12 4.48
C ALA A 25 4.01 -10.27 5.66
N VAL A 26 4.20 -11.49 6.16
CA VAL A 26 5.19 -11.80 7.21
C VAL A 26 6.61 -11.44 6.76
N ALA A 27 6.99 -11.75 5.53
CA ALA A 27 8.31 -11.38 5.00
C ALA A 27 8.50 -9.85 4.93
N LYS A 28 7.48 -9.11 4.50
CA LYS A 28 7.52 -7.63 4.47
C LYS A 28 7.56 -7.04 5.88
N PHE A 29 6.79 -7.59 6.81
CA PHE A 29 6.80 -7.18 8.22
C PHE A 29 8.15 -7.44 8.89
N ALA A 30 8.81 -8.56 8.58
CA ALA A 30 10.17 -8.83 9.04
C ALA A 30 11.16 -7.76 8.55
N GLY A 31 11.04 -7.33 7.28
CA GLY A 31 11.84 -6.24 6.71
C GLY A 31 11.62 -4.90 7.43
N GLU A 32 10.38 -4.56 7.77
CA GLU A 32 10.06 -3.39 8.61
C GLU A 32 10.81 -3.45 9.96
N ARG A 33 10.76 -4.59 10.65
CA ARG A 33 11.46 -4.78 11.92
C ARG A 33 12.98 -4.68 11.77
N GLN A 34 13.53 -5.22 10.68
CA GLN A 34 14.96 -5.13 10.39
C GLN A 34 15.41 -3.68 10.19
N CYS A 35 14.65 -2.88 9.45
CA CYS A 35 14.94 -1.46 9.25
C CYS A 35 14.93 -0.68 10.57
N LYS A 36 13.98 -0.98 11.47
CA LYS A 36 13.98 -0.40 12.82
C LYS A 36 15.29 -0.67 13.55
N VAL A 37 15.72 -1.94 13.63
CA VAL A 37 16.95 -2.33 14.33
C VAL A 37 18.20 -1.70 13.70
N LEU A 38 18.25 -1.63 12.37
CA LEU A 38 19.38 -1.03 11.65
C LEU A 38 19.46 0.50 11.85
N SER A 39 18.31 1.18 11.98
CA SER A 39 18.25 2.62 12.26
C SER A 39 18.82 2.99 13.63
N GLU A 40 18.77 2.07 14.61
CA GLU A 40 19.34 2.25 15.94
C GLU A 40 20.86 1.99 15.96
N LYS A 41 21.39 1.30 14.94
CA LYS A 41 22.79 0.85 14.86
C LYS A 41 23.64 1.63 13.85
N SER A 42 23.04 2.57 13.14
CA SER A 42 23.71 3.33 12.08
C SER A 42 23.16 4.75 11.98
N ASP A 43 23.83 5.58 11.19
CA ASP A 43 23.31 6.91 10.83
C ASP A 43 22.34 6.88 9.64
N THR A 44 22.00 5.69 9.13
CA THR A 44 21.05 5.54 8.04
C THR A 44 19.62 5.68 8.54
N SER A 45 18.84 6.51 7.86
CA SER A 45 17.40 6.62 8.09
C SER A 45 16.63 5.72 7.11
N PHE A 46 15.51 5.16 7.55
CA PHE A 46 14.72 4.21 6.78
C PHE A 46 13.27 4.66 6.62
N VAL A 47 12.76 4.59 5.39
CA VAL A 47 11.35 4.77 5.07
C VAL A 47 10.80 3.43 4.59
N CYS A 48 9.97 2.79 5.41
CA CYS A 48 9.24 1.60 5.01
C CYS A 48 7.88 1.99 4.44
N VAL A 49 7.75 1.93 3.11
CA VAL A 49 6.50 2.23 2.41
C VAL A 49 5.67 0.97 2.26
N ARG A 50 4.47 0.97 2.85
CA ARG A 50 3.41 0.01 2.55
C ARG A 50 2.70 0.45 1.28
N ILE A 51 3.26 0.00 0.16
CA ILE A 51 2.79 0.34 -1.18
C ILE A 51 1.41 -0.29 -1.38
N GLY A 52 0.45 0.51 -1.84
CA GLY A 52 -0.85 0.04 -2.30
C GLY A 52 -0.74 -0.74 -3.62
N TRP A 53 -1.75 -0.62 -4.47
CA TRP A 53 -1.78 -1.26 -5.78
C TRP A 53 -1.25 -0.32 -6.87
N CYS A 54 -0.03 -0.58 -7.32
CA CYS A 54 0.58 0.04 -8.50
C CYS A 54 0.73 -1.01 -9.62
N GLN A 55 0.06 -0.81 -10.75
CA GLN A 55 0.12 -1.75 -11.88
C GLN A 55 1.28 -1.43 -12.85
N PRO A 56 1.81 -2.44 -13.57
CA PRO A 56 2.68 -2.19 -14.71
C PRO A 56 2.01 -1.34 -15.78
N GLY A 57 2.81 -0.60 -16.54
CA GLY A 57 2.34 0.20 -17.68
C GLY A 57 1.61 1.48 -17.25
N GLU A 58 0.50 1.78 -17.92
CA GLU A 58 -0.24 3.04 -17.70
C GLU A 58 -0.97 3.10 -16.36
N ASN A 59 -1.15 1.96 -15.68
CA ASN A 59 -1.68 1.89 -14.32
C ASN A 59 -3.02 2.64 -14.15
N ARG A 60 -3.98 2.33 -15.03
CA ARG A 60 -5.28 3.03 -15.09
C ARG A 60 -6.24 2.50 -14.00
N PRO A 61 -7.06 3.33 -13.35
CA PRO A 61 -8.07 2.86 -12.39
C PRO A 61 -9.02 1.80 -12.95
N ALA A 62 -9.35 1.91 -14.24
CA ALA A 62 -10.27 1.01 -14.93
C ALA A 62 -9.76 -0.45 -15.06
N THR A 63 -8.46 -0.69 -14.86
CA THR A 63 -7.86 -2.02 -14.95
C THR A 63 -7.71 -2.70 -13.59
N LEU A 64 -8.22 -2.09 -12.51
CA LEU A 64 -8.25 -2.70 -11.17
C LEU A 64 -9.41 -3.68 -11.04
N SER A 65 -9.18 -4.76 -10.29
CA SER A 65 -10.17 -5.83 -10.10
C SER A 65 -9.96 -6.57 -8.78
N ALA A 66 -10.88 -7.49 -8.45
CA ALA A 66 -10.84 -8.32 -7.25
C ALA A 66 -9.67 -9.33 -7.26
N ALA A 67 -8.96 -9.46 -8.38
CA ALA A 67 -7.79 -10.33 -8.49
C ALA A 67 -6.71 -10.02 -7.44
N GLY A 68 -6.60 -8.77 -6.96
CA GLY A 68 -5.61 -8.42 -5.94
C GLY A 68 -4.15 -8.49 -6.41
N THR A 69 -3.90 -8.72 -7.71
CA THR A 69 -2.56 -8.85 -8.27
C THR A 69 -2.39 -7.98 -9.52
N PRO A 70 -1.27 -7.26 -9.68
CA PRO A 70 -1.08 -6.32 -10.80
C PRO A 70 -1.11 -6.93 -12.20
N THR A 71 -1.01 -8.25 -12.33
CA THR A 71 -0.87 -8.95 -13.62
C THR A 71 -2.08 -9.81 -13.97
N GLN A 72 -3.14 -9.82 -13.14
CA GLN A 72 -4.33 -10.63 -13.38
C GLN A 72 -5.59 -9.75 -13.36
N GLN A 73 -6.55 -10.12 -14.19
CA GLN A 73 -7.89 -9.56 -14.18
C GLN A 73 -8.86 -10.65 -13.71
N SER A 74 -9.91 -10.24 -12.99
CA SER A 74 -11.06 -11.08 -12.68
C SER A 74 -12.25 -10.62 -13.51
N ASP A 75 -13.08 -11.56 -13.96
CA ASP A 75 -14.35 -11.23 -14.59
C ASP A 75 -15.27 -10.46 -13.61
N PRO A 76 -16.18 -9.61 -14.12
CA PRO A 76 -17.16 -8.94 -13.28
C PRO A 76 -18.04 -9.95 -12.54
N ASP A 77 -17.97 -9.96 -11.21
CA ASP A 77 -18.77 -10.81 -10.34
C ASP A 77 -19.38 -9.95 -9.21
N PRO A 78 -20.72 -9.82 -9.13
CA PRO A 78 -21.40 -9.08 -8.07
C PRO A 78 -21.06 -9.57 -6.66
N THR A 79 -20.72 -10.85 -6.50
CA THR A 79 -20.35 -11.41 -5.20
C THR A 79 -18.98 -10.90 -4.70
N LEU A 80 -18.16 -10.34 -5.60
CA LEU A 80 -16.83 -9.81 -5.30
C LEU A 80 -16.82 -8.28 -5.17
N GLU A 81 -17.96 -7.62 -5.12
CA GLU A 81 -18.02 -6.15 -5.12
C GLU A 81 -17.24 -5.51 -3.96
N GLN A 82 -17.33 -6.11 -2.77
CA GLN A 82 -16.56 -5.67 -1.61
C GLN A 82 -15.05 -5.83 -1.81
N THR A 83 -14.61 -6.94 -2.41
CA THR A 83 -13.20 -7.21 -2.72
C THR A 83 -12.68 -6.26 -3.81
N ASN A 84 -13.47 -6.06 -4.86
CA ASN A 84 -13.19 -5.08 -5.91
C ASN A 84 -12.99 -3.69 -5.32
N ARG A 85 -13.91 -3.23 -4.47
CA ARG A 85 -13.83 -1.93 -3.82
C ARG A 85 -12.56 -1.80 -2.97
N TRP A 86 -12.27 -2.79 -2.13
CA TRP A 86 -11.07 -2.79 -1.28
C TRP A 86 -9.80 -2.56 -2.10
N PHE A 87 -9.64 -3.31 -3.18
CA PHE A 87 -8.46 -3.22 -4.03
C PHE A 87 -8.41 -1.95 -4.90
N ARG A 88 -9.56 -1.44 -5.34
CA ARG A 88 -9.62 -0.14 -6.02
C ARG A 88 -9.14 0.98 -5.09
N GLU A 89 -9.57 0.96 -3.84
CA GLU A 89 -9.17 1.96 -2.84
C GLU A 89 -7.67 1.88 -2.49
N MET A 90 -6.98 0.76 -2.79
CA MET A 90 -5.52 0.65 -2.70
C MET A 90 -4.76 1.33 -3.83
N TRP A 91 -5.41 1.85 -4.87
CA TRP A 91 -4.71 2.32 -6.05
C TRP A 91 -3.65 3.39 -5.75
N LEU A 92 -2.49 3.26 -6.36
CA LEU A 92 -1.40 4.23 -6.35
C LEU A 92 -1.03 4.52 -7.80
N SER A 93 -1.37 5.72 -8.29
CA SER A 93 -1.06 6.15 -9.65
C SER A 93 0.45 6.25 -9.89
N ASN A 94 0.88 6.27 -11.16
CA ASN A 94 2.29 6.45 -11.50
C ASN A 94 2.83 7.81 -11.03
N ARG A 95 2.02 8.87 -11.14
CA ARG A 95 2.39 10.23 -10.70
C ARG A 95 2.60 10.28 -9.19
N ASP A 96 1.65 9.73 -8.45
CA ASP A 96 1.67 9.72 -6.99
C ASP A 96 2.75 8.76 -6.46
N PHE A 97 3.02 7.65 -7.15
CA PHE A 97 4.14 6.75 -6.88
C PHE A 97 5.47 7.51 -6.97
N LEU A 98 5.74 8.21 -8.08
CA LEU A 98 6.98 8.95 -8.26
C LEU A 98 7.13 10.04 -7.19
N HIS A 99 6.06 10.78 -6.93
CA HIS A 99 6.05 11.79 -5.88
C HIS A 99 6.37 11.17 -4.51
N LEU A 100 5.75 10.06 -4.14
CA LEU A 100 6.01 9.39 -2.86
C LEU A 100 7.49 9.01 -2.68
N PHE A 101 8.10 8.42 -3.71
CA PHE A 101 9.50 8.00 -3.64
C PHE A 101 10.47 9.19 -3.68
N GLU A 102 10.20 10.21 -4.48
CA GLU A 102 10.95 11.47 -4.46
C GLU A 102 10.92 12.11 -3.06
N ARG A 103 9.73 12.23 -2.47
CA ARG A 103 9.55 12.74 -1.11
C ARG A 103 10.25 11.87 -0.07
N SER A 104 10.33 10.56 -0.27
CA SER A 104 11.05 9.64 0.63
C SER A 104 12.56 9.87 0.60
N LEU A 105 13.12 10.17 -0.58
CA LEU A 105 14.55 10.42 -0.76
C LEU A 105 14.96 11.81 -0.25
N LEU A 106 14.08 12.80 -0.40
CA LEU A 106 14.37 14.20 -0.07
C LEU A 106 13.86 14.64 1.32
N ALA A 107 13.33 13.70 2.11
CA ALA A 107 12.74 14.05 3.39
C ALA A 107 13.78 14.57 4.40
N ASP A 108 13.37 15.60 5.16
CA ASP A 108 14.12 16.02 6.34
C ASP A 108 13.83 15.07 7.51
N THR A 109 14.78 14.18 7.75
CA THR A 109 14.68 13.13 8.77
C THR A 109 14.83 13.68 10.19
N SER A 110 15.30 14.91 10.39
CA SER A 110 15.46 15.52 11.72
C SER A 110 14.12 15.75 12.44
N THR A 111 13.03 15.82 11.68
CA THR A 111 11.67 16.05 12.18
C THR A 111 10.93 14.76 12.55
N TRP A 112 11.53 13.59 12.30
CA TRP A 112 10.89 12.31 12.53
C TRP A 112 11.01 11.88 14.00
N PRO A 113 10.03 11.11 14.52
CA PRO A 113 10.10 10.60 15.88
C PRO A 113 11.28 9.65 16.10
N GLN A 114 11.75 8.99 15.02
CA GLN A 114 12.85 8.03 14.99
C GLN A 114 13.52 8.08 13.61
N LYS A 115 14.76 7.60 13.46
CA LYS A 115 15.44 7.39 12.16
C LYS A 115 14.77 6.29 11.29
N TYR A 116 13.56 5.89 11.64
CA TYR A 116 12.77 4.86 10.98
C TYR A 116 11.30 5.26 11.02
N ILE A 117 10.62 5.20 9.87
CA ILE A 117 9.18 5.41 9.77
C ILE A 117 8.53 4.35 8.91
N VAL A 118 7.25 4.06 9.20
CA VAL A 118 6.39 3.22 8.36
C VAL A 118 5.26 4.08 7.86
N VAL A 119 5.08 4.13 6.54
CA VAL A 119 4.09 5.00 5.89
C VAL A 119 3.25 4.21 4.89
N ASN A 120 2.00 4.64 4.71
CA ASN A 120 1.12 4.10 3.71
C ASN A 120 1.30 4.85 2.38
N GLY A 121 1.29 4.12 1.26
CA GLY A 121 1.51 4.66 -0.08
C GLY A 121 0.36 4.37 -1.04
N MET A 122 -0.64 5.25 -1.05
CA MET A 122 -1.76 5.25 -2.01
C MET A 122 -1.90 6.64 -2.63
N SER A 123 -2.66 6.71 -3.73
CA SER A 123 -3.22 7.96 -4.23
C SER A 123 -4.28 8.52 -3.26
N ASN A 124 -4.83 9.69 -3.54
CA ASN A 124 -5.83 10.36 -2.70
C ASN A 124 -7.24 9.76 -2.92
N ASN A 125 -7.34 8.44 -2.85
CA ASN A 125 -8.57 7.69 -3.10
C ASN A 125 -9.63 8.00 -2.05
N ALA A 126 -10.84 8.31 -2.47
CA ALA A 126 -11.94 8.54 -1.55
C ALA A 126 -12.31 7.25 -0.80
N ASN A 127 -12.70 7.38 0.47
CA ASN A 127 -13.20 6.30 1.33
C ASN A 127 -12.23 5.15 1.64
N MET A 128 -10.96 5.28 1.26
CA MET A 128 -9.96 4.25 1.50
C MET A 128 -9.74 3.99 3.00
N ALA A 129 -9.46 2.73 3.36
CA ALA A 129 -9.23 2.31 4.74
C ALA A 129 -7.88 2.77 5.33
N TRP A 130 -6.96 3.23 4.48
CA TRP A 130 -5.60 3.55 4.89
C TRP A 130 -5.40 5.04 5.14
N ASP A 131 -4.97 5.37 6.35
CA ASP A 131 -4.62 6.73 6.72
C ASP A 131 -3.29 7.17 6.08
N LEU A 132 -3.29 8.36 5.45
CA LEU A 132 -2.10 9.00 4.89
C LEU A 132 -1.55 10.10 5.80
N SER A 133 -2.18 10.43 6.93
CA SER A 133 -1.79 11.56 7.78
C SER A 133 -0.34 11.50 8.20
N HIS A 134 0.15 10.32 8.61
CA HIS A 134 1.56 10.12 8.96
C HIS A 134 2.50 10.29 7.74
N THR A 135 2.13 9.74 6.58
CA THR A 135 2.88 9.92 5.32
C THR A 135 2.99 11.40 4.96
N ARG A 136 1.89 12.15 5.07
CA ARG A 136 1.83 13.60 4.83
C ARG A 136 2.71 14.35 5.82
N GLN A 137 2.68 13.99 7.09
CA GLN A 137 3.46 14.64 8.13
C GLN A 137 4.97 14.48 7.92
N CYS A 138 5.43 13.23 7.75
CA CYS A 138 6.85 12.88 7.69
C CYS A 138 7.49 13.17 6.33
N LEU A 139 6.77 12.93 5.23
CA LEU A 139 7.33 13.06 3.87
C LEU A 139 6.86 14.33 3.15
N LYS A 140 5.85 15.04 3.66
CA LYS A 140 5.11 16.07 2.91
C LYS A 140 4.52 15.53 1.61
N TYR A 141 4.16 14.25 1.61
CA TYR A 141 3.51 13.61 0.49
C TYR A 141 2.12 14.22 0.27
N ALA A 142 1.81 14.60 -0.97
CA ALA A 142 0.55 15.21 -1.36
C ALA A 142 0.04 14.56 -2.66
N PRO A 143 -0.57 13.37 -2.59
CA PRO A 143 -1.13 12.71 -3.76
C PRO A 143 -2.24 13.53 -4.36
N GLN A 144 -2.35 13.48 -5.68
CA GLN A 144 -3.30 14.26 -6.46
C GLN A 144 -4.35 13.40 -7.15
N ASP A 145 -4.04 12.13 -7.42
CA ASP A 145 -4.97 11.25 -8.14
C ASP A 145 -5.99 10.62 -7.19
N ASN A 146 -7.12 10.19 -7.75
CA ASN A 146 -8.19 9.47 -7.04
C ASN A 146 -8.77 8.41 -7.97
N VAL A 147 -8.92 7.19 -7.47
CA VAL A 147 -9.43 6.03 -8.24
C VAL A 147 -10.86 6.20 -8.78
N TYR A 148 -11.61 7.18 -8.28
CA TYR A 148 -13.00 7.49 -8.67
C TYR A 148 -13.17 8.81 -9.44
N ALA A 149 -12.07 9.51 -9.74
CA ALA A 149 -12.09 10.76 -10.50
C ALA A 149 -12.16 10.54 -12.03
#